data_AF-A0A395GZ18-F1
#
_entry.id   AF-A0A395GZ18-F1
#
_cell.length_a   1.000
_cell.length_b   1.000
_cell.length_c   1.000
_cell.angle_alpha   90.00
_cell.angle_beta   90.00
_cell.angle_gamma   90.00
#
_symmetry.space_group_name_H-M   'P 1'
#
loop_
_entity.id
_entity.type
_entity.pdbx_description
1 polymer ?
#
loop_
_entity_poly.entity_id
_entity_poly.type
_entity_poly.pdbx_seq_one_letter_code
_entity_poly.pdbx_strand_id
1 'polypeptide(L)'
;MSSNHASLDAAATERKARLAKLAALKRKQPEPETEPSAETPAAGDEIEDATPDVTKQYLSGRNYDAETRGPKLGFDMAPIDGQITVETQAAEIAKATAEQAKKNEEGDQPIDLFKLQPKKPNWDLKRDLDEKMNVLNVRTQNAVAKLVRQRIEDAQRAAQAHGAGPNGDQPGEEVGIEGDLLVQGIHVREREEEEARKGLEDDETA
;
A
#
# COMPACT_ATOMS: atom_id res chain seq x y z
N MET A 1 -7.72 16.39 33.52
CA MET A 1 -7.76 15.68 34.81
C MET A 1 -7.28 16.63 35.89
N SER A 2 -8.18 17.15 36.72
CA SER A 2 -7.87 18.15 37.76
C SER A 2 -7.09 17.49 38.90
N SER A 3 -5.83 17.86 39.12
CA SER A 3 -5.04 17.40 40.26
C SER A 3 -5.47 18.15 41.52
N ASN A 4 -6.27 17.50 42.37
CA ASN A 4 -6.58 17.99 43.71
C ASN A 4 -5.31 17.94 44.56
N HIS A 5 -4.56 19.03 44.61
CA HIS A 5 -3.50 19.21 45.60
C HIS A 5 -4.16 19.45 46.97
N ALA A 6 -3.92 18.57 47.94
CA ALA A 6 -4.56 18.63 49.25
C ALA A 6 -4.16 19.86 50.10
N SER A 7 -3.02 20.49 49.78
CA SER A 7 -2.54 21.74 50.38
C SER A 7 -1.58 22.48 49.45
N LEU A 8 -1.37 23.78 49.66
CA LEU A 8 -0.46 24.60 48.84
C LEU A 8 1.01 24.14 48.94
N ASP A 9 1.43 23.67 50.13
CA ASP A 9 2.78 23.12 50.33
C ASP A 9 2.99 21.81 49.56
N ALA A 10 1.96 20.96 49.49
CA ALA A 10 2.01 19.75 48.67
C ALA A 10 2.14 20.11 47.17
N ALA A 11 1.41 21.11 46.68
CA ALA A 11 1.54 21.59 45.31
C ALA A 11 2.94 22.16 45.00
N ALA A 12 3.54 22.89 45.94
CA ALA A 12 4.88 23.46 45.78
C ALA A 12 5.97 22.38 45.71
N THR A 13 5.88 21.36 46.57
CA THR A 13 6.82 20.23 46.56
C THR A 13 6.68 19.38 45.29
N GLU A 14 5.45 19.13 44.81
CA GLU A 14 5.20 18.45 43.54
C GLU A 14 5.76 19.22 42.34
N ARG A 15 5.58 20.55 42.30
CA ARG A 15 6.16 21.40 41.25
C ARG A 15 7.69 21.33 41.26
N LYS A 16 8.31 21.41 42.44
CA LYS A 16 9.77 21.30 42.60
C LYS A 16 10.28 19.94 42.14
N ALA A 17 9.61 18.86 42.51
CA ALA A 17 9.94 17.51 42.06
C ALA A 17 9.79 17.35 40.54
N ARG A 18 8.73 17.92 39.95
CA ARG A 18 8.53 17.92 38.50
C ARG A 18 9.64 18.67 37.77
N LEU A 19 10.03 19.85 38.25
CA LEU A 19 11.13 20.62 37.66
C LEU A 19 12.47 19.89 37.77
N ALA A 20 12.75 19.22 38.89
CA ALA A 20 13.96 18.42 39.05
C ALA A 20 14.00 17.23 38.07
N LYS A 21 12.87 16.55 37.85
CA LYS A 21 12.76 15.47 36.84
C LYS A 21 13.05 15.98 35.42
N LEU A 22 12.50 17.16 35.07
CA LEU A 22 12.75 17.77 33.76
C LEU A 22 14.20 18.22 33.58
N ALA A 23 14.83 18.73 34.64
CA ALA A 23 16.25 19.09 34.61
C ALA A 23 17.15 17.85 34.42
N ALA A 24 16.82 16.73 35.07
CA ALA A 24 17.55 15.48 34.90
C ALA A 24 17.41 14.90 33.47
N LEU A 25 16.23 15.01 32.85
CA LEU A 25 16.03 14.61 31.45
C LEU A 25 16.85 15.46 30.48
N LYS A 26 16.90 16.78 30.69
CA LYS A 26 17.72 17.68 29.84
C LYS A 26 19.21 17.39 29.94
N ARG A 27 19.72 17.00 31.12
CA ARG A 27 21.13 16.63 31.29
C ARG A 27 21.47 15.22 30.77
N LYS A 28 20.47 14.40 30.45
CA LYS A 28 20.65 13.01 30.01
C LYS A 28 20.41 12.82 28.51
N GLN A 29 20.08 13.87 27.75
CA GLN A 29 20.21 13.81 26.31
C GLN A 29 21.70 13.91 25.95
N PRO A 30 22.33 12.84 25.43
CA PRO A 30 23.62 12.97 24.77
C PRO A 30 23.39 13.71 23.45
N GLU A 31 24.13 14.79 23.20
CA GLU A 31 24.21 15.34 21.86
C GLU A 31 24.80 14.26 20.93
N PRO A 32 24.19 13.97 19.77
CA PRO A 32 24.78 13.02 18.83
C PRO A 32 26.06 13.61 18.26
N GLU A 33 27.15 12.91 18.56
CA GLU A 33 28.50 13.10 18.02
C GLU A 33 28.47 13.02 16.49
N THR A 34 29.01 14.05 15.84
CA THR A 34 29.36 13.99 14.42
C THR A 34 30.82 13.58 14.32
N GLU A 35 31.06 12.32 13.97
CA GLU A 35 32.41 11.83 13.66
C GLU A 35 32.90 12.39 12.30
N PRO A 36 34.21 12.71 12.17
CA PRO A 36 34.79 13.30 10.97
C PRO A 36 35.24 12.21 10.00
N SER A 37 34.51 12.03 8.89
CA SER A 37 34.98 11.16 7.81
C SER A 37 35.86 11.94 6.84
N ALA A 38 37.16 11.67 6.87
CA ALA A 38 38.15 12.12 5.92
C ALA A 38 38.57 10.94 5.04
N GLU A 39 38.20 10.96 3.75
CA GLU A 39 38.91 10.26 2.69
C GLU A 39 38.95 11.16 1.42
N THR A 40 40.14 11.24 0.85
CA THR A 40 40.66 12.24 -0.10
C THR A 40 40.11 12.16 -1.54
N PRO A 41 40.00 13.29 -2.27
CA PRO A 41 39.79 13.31 -3.71
C PRO A 41 41.13 13.18 -4.47
N ALA A 42 41.11 12.50 -5.62
CA ALA A 42 42.21 12.51 -6.57
C ALA A 42 41.70 12.98 -7.93
N ALA A 43 42.05 14.23 -8.28
CA ALA A 43 42.41 14.74 -9.61
C ALA A 43 41.93 16.19 -9.79
N GLY A 44 42.88 17.10 -9.98
CA GLY A 44 42.66 18.35 -10.73
C GLY A 44 42.80 19.65 -9.94
N ASP A 45 44.04 20.11 -9.88
CA ASP A 45 44.49 21.51 -9.77
C ASP A 45 44.28 22.34 -8.49
N GLU A 46 45.43 22.91 -8.09
CA GLU A 46 45.65 24.18 -7.39
C GLU A 46 45.44 24.25 -5.87
N ILE A 47 46.58 24.37 -5.18
CA ILE A 47 46.74 24.68 -3.75
C ILE A 47 46.81 26.20 -3.62
N GLU A 48 45.70 26.89 -3.44
CA GLU A 48 45.57 28.29 -2.95
C GLU A 48 44.16 28.38 -2.31
N ASP A 49 43.86 28.73 -1.06
CA ASP A 49 44.53 29.49 -0.03
C ASP A 49 44.06 28.99 1.35
N ALA A 50 44.99 28.48 2.16
CA ALA A 50 44.81 28.33 3.61
C ALA A 50 45.08 29.67 4.31
N THR A 51 44.39 30.74 3.88
CA THR A 51 44.41 32.01 4.62
C THR A 51 43.25 31.99 5.61
N PRO A 52 43.46 32.32 6.91
CA PRO A 52 42.36 32.40 7.85
C PRO A 52 41.37 33.43 7.30
N ASP A 53 40.12 33.01 7.06
CA ASP A 53 39.08 33.83 6.45
C ASP A 53 38.88 35.09 7.29
N VAL A 54 39.61 36.13 6.92
CA VAL A 54 39.80 37.41 7.62
C VAL A 54 38.41 38.01 7.89
N THR A 55 37.48 37.79 6.97
CA THR A 55 36.09 38.24 7.09
C THR A 55 35.37 37.62 8.29
N LYS A 56 35.56 36.34 8.59
CA LYS A 56 34.99 35.67 9.77
C LYS A 56 35.68 36.09 11.06
N GLN A 57 36.95 36.49 11.05
CA GLN A 57 37.65 36.97 12.25
C GLN A 57 37.25 38.41 12.62
N TYR A 58 37.13 39.33 11.64
CA TYR A 58 36.91 40.76 11.89
C TYR A 58 35.46 41.23 11.71
N LEU A 59 34.60 40.44 11.06
CA LEU A 59 33.20 40.78 10.77
C LEU A 59 32.19 39.94 11.58
N SER A 60 32.63 38.93 12.34
CA SER A 60 31.80 38.01 13.13
C SER A 60 31.08 38.60 14.35
N GLY A 61 31.21 39.90 14.62
CA GLY A 61 30.48 40.58 15.69
C GLY A 61 29.49 41.63 15.20
N ARG A 62 29.34 41.79 13.89
CA ARG A 62 28.42 42.77 13.28
C ARG A 62 27.15 42.08 12.79
N ASN A 63 26.11 42.86 12.54
CA ASN A 63 24.87 42.38 11.95
C ASN A 63 25.06 42.08 10.44
N TYR A 64 26.11 41.35 10.09
CA TYR A 64 26.52 41.01 8.73
C TYR A 64 26.65 39.51 8.61
N ASP A 65 26.06 38.94 7.57
CA ASP A 65 26.17 37.53 7.26
C ASP A 65 27.13 37.33 6.07
N ALA A 66 28.12 36.47 6.27
CA ALA A 66 29.22 36.27 5.33
C ALA A 66 28.78 35.51 4.07
N GLU A 67 27.76 34.65 4.17
CA GLU A 67 27.26 33.86 3.04
C GLU A 67 26.43 34.73 2.09
N THR A 68 25.51 35.51 2.66
CA THR A 68 24.63 36.41 1.90
C THR A 68 25.26 37.77 1.59
N ARG A 69 26.46 38.04 2.13
CA ARG A 69 27.19 39.32 2.05
C ARG A 69 26.32 40.54 2.38
N GLY A 70 25.37 40.39 3.29
CA GLY A 70 24.34 41.38 3.59
C GLY A 70 24.06 41.53 5.09
N PRO A 71 23.17 42.46 5.47
CA PRO A 71 22.74 42.60 6.85
C PRO A 71 21.98 41.35 7.31
N LYS A 72 22.34 40.77 8.47
CA LYS A 72 21.63 39.61 9.01
C LYS A 72 20.22 40.02 9.44
N LEU A 73 19.23 39.62 8.65
CA LEU A 73 17.81 39.91 8.86
C LEU A 73 17.18 38.82 9.73
N GLY A 74 17.29 38.97 11.05
CA GLY A 74 16.50 38.19 12.00
C GLY A 74 16.65 36.67 11.89
N PHE A 75 15.51 35.97 11.98
CA PHE A 75 15.45 34.51 11.90
C PHE A 75 15.20 34.06 10.46
N ASP A 76 16.08 33.20 9.95
CA ASP A 76 16.01 32.66 8.58
C ASP A 76 14.89 31.63 8.40
N MET A 77 14.38 31.07 9.51
CA MET A 77 13.23 30.18 9.54
C MET A 77 12.18 30.72 10.50
N ALA A 78 10.89 30.60 10.14
CA ALA A 78 9.85 30.95 11.07
C ALA A 78 9.90 29.97 12.25
N PRO A 79 9.73 30.42 13.52
CA PRO A 79 9.73 29.52 14.68
C PRO A 79 8.66 28.41 14.64
N ILE A 80 7.73 28.51 13.68
CA ILE A 80 6.59 27.62 13.47
C ILE A 80 6.86 26.65 12.31
N ASP A 81 7.89 26.89 11.48
CA ASP A 81 8.24 26.00 10.37
C ASP A 81 8.66 24.63 10.92
N GLY A 82 7.90 23.59 10.55
CA GLY A 82 8.10 22.21 11.00
C GLY A 82 7.23 21.78 12.18
N GLN A 83 6.45 22.68 12.78
CA GLN A 83 5.46 22.31 13.80
C GLN A 83 4.06 22.20 13.19
N ILE A 84 3.38 21.08 13.44
CA ILE A 84 1.99 20.90 13.03
C ILE A 84 1.14 21.84 13.89
N THR A 85 0.61 22.90 13.27
CA THR A 85 -0.23 23.88 13.94
C THR A 85 -1.68 23.41 14.00
N VAL A 86 -2.43 23.91 14.98
CA VAL A 86 -3.87 23.66 15.09
C VAL A 86 -4.60 24.13 13.83
N GLU A 87 -4.14 25.21 13.21
CA GLU A 87 -4.71 25.73 11.96
C GLU A 87 -4.53 24.75 10.79
N THR A 88 -3.35 24.13 10.66
CA THR A 88 -3.12 23.11 9.62
C THR A 88 -4.02 21.89 9.81
N GLN A 89 -4.18 21.41 11.06
CA GLN A 89 -5.07 20.28 11.36
C GLN A 89 -6.54 20.64 11.12
N ALA A 90 -6.97 21.84 11.51
CA ALA A 90 -8.32 22.32 11.28
C ALA A 90 -8.63 22.41 9.78
N ALA A 91 -7.68 22.89 8.97
CA ALA A 91 -7.81 22.94 7.53
C ALA A 91 -7.93 21.55 6.88
N GLU A 92 -7.17 20.56 7.37
CA GLU A 92 -7.27 19.17 6.91
C GLU A 92 -8.63 18.56 7.26
N ILE A 93 -9.12 18.75 8.49
CA ILE A 93 -10.43 18.27 8.94
C ILE A 93 -11.55 18.89 8.11
N ALA A 94 -11.46 20.20 7.81
CA ALA A 94 -12.43 20.89 6.98
C ALA A 94 -12.48 20.31 5.55
N LYS A 95 -11.30 20.04 4.94
CA LYS A 95 -11.21 19.39 3.62
C LYS A 95 -11.83 17.99 3.64
N ALA A 96 -11.46 17.17 4.61
CA ALA A 96 -11.99 15.80 4.75
C ALA A 96 -13.51 15.78 4.93
N THR A 97 -14.04 16.70 5.75
CA THR A 97 -15.49 16.83 5.97
C THR A 97 -16.22 17.25 4.70
N ALA A 98 -15.66 18.19 3.94
CA ALA A 98 -16.23 18.63 2.67
C ALA A 98 -16.23 17.51 1.62
N GLU A 99 -15.17 16.71 1.54
CA GLU A 99 -15.10 15.54 0.66
C GLU A 99 -16.12 14.47 1.05
N GLN A 100 -16.27 14.20 2.34
CA GLN A 100 -17.26 13.24 2.83
C GLN A 100 -18.69 13.71 2.55
N ALA A 101 -18.98 15.01 2.74
CA ALA A 101 -20.28 15.58 2.40
C ALA A 101 -20.61 15.41 0.91
N LYS A 102 -19.67 15.70 0.01
CA LYS A 102 -19.84 15.49 -1.43
C LYS A 102 -20.14 14.02 -1.79
N LYS A 103 -19.40 13.07 -1.20
CA LYS A 103 -19.66 11.63 -1.41
C LYS A 103 -21.04 11.20 -0.93
N ASN A 104 -21.49 11.74 0.20
CA ASN A 104 -22.83 11.44 0.73
C ASN A 104 -23.92 12.05 -0.16
N GLU A 105 -23.73 13.28 -0.67
CA GLU A 105 -24.65 13.93 -1.63
C GLU A 105 -24.79 13.15 -2.94
N GLU A 106 -23.76 12.43 -3.39
CA GLU A 106 -23.85 11.54 -4.55
C GLU A 106 -24.72 10.30 -4.28
N GLY A 107 -24.71 9.78 -3.04
CA GLY A 107 -25.51 8.64 -2.62
C GLY A 107 -26.98 8.99 -2.29
N ASP A 108 -27.21 10.20 -1.78
CA ASP A 108 -28.54 10.73 -1.44
C ASP A 108 -29.21 11.47 -2.60
N GLN A 109 -28.68 11.35 -3.83
CA GLN A 109 -29.38 11.85 -5.01
C GLN A 109 -30.80 11.27 -5.04
N PRO A 110 -31.84 12.11 -5.06
CA PRO A 110 -33.21 11.63 -5.01
C PRO A 110 -33.43 10.71 -6.19
N ILE A 111 -33.68 9.44 -5.89
CA ILE A 111 -33.93 8.40 -6.88
C ILE A 111 -35.09 8.89 -7.73
N ASP A 112 -34.85 9.15 -9.00
CA ASP A 112 -35.88 9.65 -9.88
C ASP A 112 -36.81 8.49 -10.30
N LEU A 113 -38.00 8.52 -9.71
CA LEU A 113 -39.08 7.56 -9.88
C LEU A 113 -39.47 7.32 -11.34
N PHE A 114 -39.21 8.26 -12.26
CA PHE A 114 -39.53 8.11 -13.68
C PHE A 114 -38.49 7.30 -14.45
N LYS A 115 -37.25 7.21 -13.95
CA LYS A 115 -36.21 6.32 -14.49
C LYS A 115 -36.38 4.89 -13.98
N LEU A 116 -37.07 4.70 -12.86
CA LEU A 116 -37.42 3.40 -12.34
C LEU A 116 -38.63 2.85 -13.11
N GLN A 117 -38.37 2.04 -14.13
CA GLN A 117 -39.45 1.35 -14.85
C GLN A 117 -40.30 0.50 -13.89
N PRO A 118 -41.64 0.43 -14.10
CA PRO A 118 -42.48 -0.48 -13.33
C PRO A 118 -41.97 -1.91 -13.52
N LYS A 119 -41.74 -2.61 -12.40
CA LYS A 119 -41.28 -4.00 -12.43
C LYS A 119 -42.35 -4.91 -13.04
N LYS A 120 -41.91 -5.98 -13.70
CA LYS A 120 -42.81 -7.00 -14.27
C LYS A 120 -43.64 -7.66 -13.15
N PRO A 121 -44.93 -7.94 -13.34
CA PRO A 121 -45.77 -8.56 -12.30
C PRO A 121 -45.19 -9.84 -11.69
N ASN A 122 -44.55 -10.70 -12.49
CA ASN A 122 -43.97 -11.97 -12.03
C ASN A 122 -42.49 -11.87 -11.60
N TRP A 123 -41.95 -10.66 -11.42
CA TRP A 123 -40.52 -10.51 -11.11
C TRP A 123 -40.14 -11.13 -9.76
N ASP A 124 -41.05 -11.06 -8.79
CA ASP A 124 -40.88 -11.64 -7.46
C ASP A 124 -41.00 -13.16 -7.50
N LEU A 125 -42.01 -13.67 -8.22
CA LEU A 125 -42.16 -15.11 -8.46
C LEU A 125 -40.91 -15.72 -9.10
N LYS A 126 -40.30 -15.01 -10.05
CA LYS A 126 -39.05 -15.46 -10.68
C LYS A 126 -37.90 -15.50 -9.67
N ARG A 127 -37.75 -14.46 -8.85
CA ARG A 127 -36.70 -14.38 -7.84
C ARG A 127 -36.82 -15.50 -6.81
N ASP A 128 -38.02 -15.70 -6.27
CA ASP A 128 -38.30 -16.74 -5.28
C ASP A 128 -38.15 -18.16 -5.86
N LEU A 129 -38.49 -18.35 -7.14
CA LEU A 129 -38.26 -19.60 -7.85
C LEU A 129 -36.77 -19.85 -8.09
N ASP A 130 -36.02 -18.82 -8.51
CA ASP A 130 -34.58 -18.90 -8.77
C ASP A 130 -33.82 -19.29 -7.49
N GLU A 131 -34.20 -18.72 -6.34
CA GLU A 131 -33.61 -19.08 -5.04
C GLU A 131 -33.89 -20.55 -4.67
N LYS A 132 -35.13 -21.01 -4.84
CA LYS A 132 -35.50 -22.42 -4.59
C LYS A 132 -34.82 -23.39 -5.55
N MET A 133 -34.62 -22.99 -6.80
CA MET A 133 -33.97 -23.81 -7.83
C MET A 133 -32.45 -23.79 -7.73
N ASN A 134 -31.83 -22.89 -6.96
CA ASN A 134 -30.37 -22.74 -6.90
C ASN A 134 -29.66 -24.06 -6.55
N VAL A 135 -30.11 -24.75 -5.51
CA VAL A 135 -29.52 -26.05 -5.09
C VAL A 135 -29.69 -27.12 -6.17
N LEU A 136 -30.84 -27.14 -6.86
CA LEU A 136 -31.10 -28.08 -7.95
C LEU A 136 -30.27 -27.75 -9.20
N ASN A 137 -30.08 -26.47 -9.51
CA ASN A 137 -29.28 -25.99 -10.62
C ASN A 137 -27.82 -26.42 -10.47
N VAL A 138 -27.23 -26.31 -9.28
CA VAL A 138 -25.86 -26.80 -9.01
C VAL A 138 -25.76 -28.31 -9.26
N ARG A 139 -26.73 -29.10 -8.77
CA ARG A 139 -26.74 -30.56 -9.01
C ARG A 139 -26.93 -30.90 -10.47
N THR A 140 -27.80 -30.18 -11.17
CA THR A 140 -28.06 -30.35 -12.59
C THR A 140 -26.81 -30.01 -13.41
N GLN A 141 -26.14 -28.90 -13.11
CA GLN A 141 -24.88 -28.52 -13.76
C GLN A 141 -23.78 -29.56 -13.52
N ASN A 142 -23.64 -30.07 -12.29
CA ASN A 142 -22.70 -31.16 -11.99
C ASN A 142 -23.04 -32.45 -12.73
N ALA A 143 -24.33 -32.79 -12.86
CA ALA A 143 -24.77 -33.96 -13.63
C ALA A 143 -24.50 -33.79 -15.12
N VAL A 144 -24.76 -32.60 -15.68
CA VAL A 144 -24.42 -32.25 -17.06
C VAL A 144 -22.92 -32.37 -17.28
N ALA A 145 -22.09 -31.83 -16.39
CA ALA A 145 -20.63 -31.94 -16.48
C ALA A 145 -20.15 -33.40 -16.49
N LYS A 146 -20.70 -34.25 -15.61
CA LYS A 146 -20.40 -35.69 -15.60
C LYS A 146 -20.80 -36.37 -16.91
N LEU A 147 -21.96 -36.04 -17.44
CA LEU A 147 -22.48 -36.62 -18.68
C LEU A 147 -21.63 -36.18 -19.89
N VAL A 148 -21.24 -34.91 -19.94
CA VAL A 148 -20.30 -34.39 -20.95
C VAL A 148 -18.96 -35.11 -20.86
N ARG A 149 -18.41 -35.29 -19.65
CA ARG A 149 -17.16 -36.03 -19.44
C ARG A 149 -17.26 -37.47 -19.96
N GLN A 150 -18.32 -38.19 -19.60
CA GLN A 150 -18.56 -39.56 -20.08
C GLN A 150 -18.64 -39.62 -21.61
N ARG A 151 -19.38 -38.68 -22.23
CA ARG A 151 -19.48 -38.61 -23.69
C ARG A 151 -18.13 -38.38 -24.37
N ILE A 152 -17.28 -37.52 -23.80
CA ILE A 152 -15.94 -37.27 -24.34
C ILE A 152 -15.05 -38.50 -24.17
N GLU A 153 -15.05 -39.14 -23.00
CA GLU A 153 -14.30 -40.37 -22.75
C GLU A 153 -14.73 -41.52 -23.67
N ASP A 154 -16.05 -41.69 -23.89
CA ASP A 154 -16.59 -42.70 -24.80
C ASP A 154 -16.23 -42.41 -26.26
N ALA A 155 -16.30 -41.13 -26.68
CA ALA A 155 -15.85 -40.72 -28.01
C ALA A 155 -14.35 -40.95 -28.22
N GLN A 156 -13.53 -40.66 -27.20
CA GLN A 156 -12.09 -40.91 -27.23
C GLN A 156 -11.77 -42.41 -27.28
N ARG A 157 -12.45 -43.24 -26.48
CA ARG A 157 -12.30 -44.71 -26.53
C ARG A 157 -12.74 -45.28 -27.87
N ALA A 158 -13.84 -44.79 -28.44
CA ALA A 158 -14.27 -45.20 -29.77
C ALA A 158 -13.22 -44.82 -30.84
N ALA A 159 -12.69 -43.60 -30.79
CA ALA A 159 -11.60 -43.18 -31.69
C ALA A 159 -10.34 -44.04 -31.52
N GLN A 160 -9.93 -44.36 -30.30
CA GLN A 160 -8.79 -45.24 -30.03
C GLN A 160 -9.03 -46.68 -30.50
N ALA A 161 -10.24 -47.22 -30.30
CA ALA A 161 -10.61 -48.56 -30.76
C ALA A 161 -10.66 -48.65 -32.29
N HIS A 162 -11.12 -47.58 -32.97
CA HIS A 162 -11.09 -47.48 -34.43
C HIS A 162 -9.70 -47.15 -34.99
N GLY A 163 -8.80 -46.55 -34.19
CA GLY A 163 -7.41 -46.26 -34.56
C GLY A 163 -6.42 -47.43 -34.37
N ALA A 164 -6.86 -48.57 -33.83
CA ALA A 164 -6.01 -49.74 -33.55
C ALA A 164 -6.19 -50.90 -34.56
N GLY A 165 -6.51 -50.59 -35.82
CA GLY A 165 -6.49 -51.57 -36.91
C GLY A 165 -5.08 -51.74 -37.49
N PRO A 166 -4.58 -52.97 -37.74
CA PRO A 166 -3.30 -53.17 -38.39
C PRO A 166 -3.47 -52.86 -39.88
N ASN A 167 -2.83 -51.79 -40.35
CA ASN A 167 -2.81 -51.26 -41.72
C ASN A 167 -3.94 -50.28 -42.06
N GLY A 168 -3.58 -49.00 -42.19
CA GLY A 168 -4.47 -47.94 -42.67
C GLY A 168 -3.80 -46.57 -42.63
N ASP A 169 -2.83 -46.38 -43.51
CA ASP A 169 -2.16 -45.11 -43.81
C ASP A 169 -3.18 -44.10 -44.36
N GLN A 170 -3.62 -43.11 -43.55
CA GLN A 170 -4.19 -41.83 -43.99
C GLN A 170 -4.36 -40.84 -42.82
N PRO A 171 -3.92 -39.57 -42.94
CA PRO A 171 -3.98 -38.58 -41.88
C PRO A 171 -5.38 -37.96 -41.81
N GLY A 172 -6.25 -38.57 -41.00
CA GLY A 172 -7.58 -38.04 -40.70
C GLY A 172 -7.55 -37.18 -39.44
N GLU A 173 -7.42 -35.87 -39.64
CA GLU A 173 -7.93 -34.78 -38.81
C GLU A 173 -7.64 -34.85 -37.29
N GLU A 174 -6.55 -34.19 -36.90
CA GLU A 174 -6.19 -33.83 -35.52
C GLU A 174 -7.26 -32.94 -34.87
N VAL A 175 -8.23 -33.54 -34.18
CA VAL A 175 -9.18 -32.78 -33.32
C VAL A 175 -9.01 -33.13 -31.83
N GLY A 176 -7.98 -33.92 -31.48
CA GLY A 176 -7.79 -34.45 -30.12
C GLY A 176 -6.55 -33.95 -29.36
N ILE A 177 -5.65 -33.19 -30.02
CA ILE A 177 -4.35 -32.82 -29.45
C ILE A 177 -4.44 -31.57 -28.54
N GLU A 178 -5.44 -30.71 -28.75
CA GLU A 178 -5.52 -29.41 -28.09
C GLU A 178 -5.87 -29.49 -26.59
N GLY A 179 -6.62 -30.52 -26.17
CA GLY A 179 -6.97 -30.73 -24.76
C GLY A 179 -5.80 -31.25 -23.91
N ASP A 180 -4.98 -32.15 -24.46
CA ASP A 180 -3.83 -32.72 -23.76
C ASP A 180 -2.70 -31.69 -23.63
N LEU A 181 -2.50 -30.84 -24.66
CA LEU A 181 -1.61 -29.69 -24.60
C LEU A 181 -2.06 -28.64 -23.57
N LEU A 182 -3.36 -28.39 -23.42
CA LEU A 182 -3.88 -27.47 -22.41
C LEU A 182 -3.68 -28.01 -20.99
N VAL A 183 -3.90 -29.30 -20.77
CA VAL A 183 -3.66 -29.95 -19.47
C VAL A 183 -2.17 -29.97 -19.13
N GLN A 184 -1.29 -30.26 -20.10
CA GLN A 184 0.15 -30.17 -19.90
C GLN A 184 0.59 -28.72 -19.62
N GLY A 185 0.01 -27.73 -20.28
CA GLY A 185 0.24 -26.31 -20.01
C GLY A 185 -0.17 -25.87 -18.60
N ILE A 186 -1.28 -26.40 -18.07
CA ILE A 186 -1.72 -26.13 -16.69
C ILE A 186 -0.74 -26.72 -15.66
N HIS A 187 -0.29 -27.97 -15.86
CA HIS A 187 0.66 -28.61 -14.95
C HIS A 187 2.05 -27.93 -14.96
N VAL A 188 2.48 -27.39 -16.10
CA VAL A 188 3.72 -26.61 -16.20
C VAL A 188 3.60 -25.31 -15.42
N ARG A 189 2.48 -24.60 -15.58
CA ARG A 189 2.22 -23.34 -14.86
C ARG A 189 2.13 -23.53 -13.35
N GLU A 190 1.47 -24.59 -12.90
CA GLU A 190 1.36 -24.91 -11.46
C GLU A 190 2.74 -25.20 -10.85
N ARG A 191 3.62 -25.90 -11.58
CA ARG A 191 5.00 -26.13 -11.15
C ARG A 191 5.81 -24.83 -11.06
N GLU A 192 5.69 -23.95 -12.06
CA GLU A 192 6.39 -22.65 -12.05
C GLU A 192 5.93 -21.75 -10.90
N GLU A 193 4.63 -21.74 -10.58
CA GLU A 193 4.08 -20.99 -9.45
C GLU A 193 4.54 -21.56 -8.09
N GLU A 194 4.67 -22.88 -7.95
CA GLU A 194 5.25 -23.53 -6.76
C GLU A 194 6.75 -23.24 -6.60
N GLU A 195 7.52 -23.28 -7.68
CA GLU A 195 8.95 -22.97 -7.67
C GLU A 195 9.20 -21.48 -7.35
N ALA A 196 8.39 -20.57 -7.89
CA ALA A 196 8.45 -19.15 -7.56
C ALA A 196 8.11 -18.89 -6.08
N ARG A 197 7.11 -19.60 -5.56
CA ARG A 197 6.73 -19.49 -4.15
C ARG A 197 7.81 -20.03 -3.22
N LYS A 198 8.47 -21.13 -3.60
CA LYS A 198 9.60 -21.68 -2.85
C LYS A 198 10.84 -20.78 -2.91
N GLY A 199 11.13 -20.16 -4.05
CA GLY A 199 12.24 -19.21 -4.18
C GLY A 199 12.06 -17.96 -3.30
N LEU A 200 10.83 -17.48 -3.12
CA LEU A 200 10.52 -16.39 -2.18
C LEU A 200 10.73 -16.80 -0.71
N GLU A 201 10.42 -18.05 -0.35
CA GLU A 201 10.65 -18.59 1.00
C GLU A 201 12.16 -18.78 1.28
N ASP A 202 12.96 -19.15 0.27
CA ASP A 202 14.41 -19.29 0.40
C ASP A 202 15.13 -17.91 0.48
N ASP A 203 14.64 -16.87 -0.21
CA ASP A 203 15.16 -15.48 -0.10
C ASP A 203 14.78 -14.79 1.23
N GLU A 204 13.68 -15.19 1.87
CA GLU A 204 13.27 -14.66 3.18
C GLU A 204 14.04 -15.31 4.35
N THR A 205 14.71 -16.44 4.10
CA THR A 205 15.46 -17.22 5.11
C THR A 205 16.99 -17.14 4.99
N ALA A 206 17.51 -16.46 3.97
CA ALA A 206 18.94 -16.18 3.74
C ALA A 206 19.37 -14.79 4.24
#